data_AF-X0ZZ60-F1
#
_entry.id   AF-X0ZZ60-F1
#
_cell.length_a   1.000
_cell.length_b   1.000
_cell.length_c   1.000
_cell.angle_alpha   90.00
_cell.angle_beta   90.00
_cell.angle_gamma   90.00
#
_symmetry.space_group_name_H-M   'P 1'
#
loop_
_entity.id
_entity.type
_entity.pdbx_description
1 polymer ?
#
loop_
_entity_poly.entity_id
_entity_poly.type
_entity_poly.pdbx_seq_one_letter_code
_entity_poly.pdbx_strand_id
1 'polypeptide(L)'
;MSKRALGRFREELEKELKDNILSWWMKYSPDQSLGGFHGHIDHLNQVVKGAGKGAVLNARILWTFSAAYRMYKQPEYLETARRAFAYIISYFTDKKYGGVYWELEPDGSVRSSRKQIYATAFTIYGLAEYHMACGDDQALKIAKGLFRDLEAHAFDLEFNGYTDALSRDWKALEDVRLSEKDQNESKTMNTHLHILEAYGNLYRVWKDHALEKALGNLIRLFLERFVDRERNMLNLFFDDNWNLKSTLISYGHDIECSWLLHEAAEILGNQELIGEC
;
A
#
# COMPACT_ATOMS: atom_id res chain seq x y z
N MET A 1 -17.98 -26.48 1.17
CA MET A 1 -16.88 -27.27 1.76
C MET A 1 -17.28 -27.79 3.14
N SER A 2 -16.81 -28.98 3.56
CA SER A 2 -17.06 -29.47 4.93
C SER A 2 -16.20 -28.72 5.95
N LYS A 3 -16.63 -28.65 7.22
CA LYS A 3 -15.83 -28.05 8.31
C LYS A 3 -14.43 -28.66 8.42
N ARG A 4 -14.33 -29.97 8.18
CA ARG A 4 -13.04 -30.71 8.16
C ARG A 4 -12.12 -30.25 7.03
N ALA A 5 -12.68 -29.99 5.84
CA ALA A 5 -11.90 -29.48 4.72
C ALA A 5 -11.40 -28.06 4.99
N LEU A 6 -12.25 -27.17 5.53
CA LEU A 6 -11.86 -25.81 5.91
C LEU A 6 -10.76 -25.79 6.99
N GLY A 7 -10.87 -26.68 7.99
CA GLY A 7 -9.84 -26.82 9.02
C GLY A 7 -8.48 -27.22 8.44
N ARG A 8 -8.47 -28.20 7.54
CA ARG A 8 -7.23 -28.63 6.86
C ARG A 8 -6.62 -27.52 6.00
N PHE A 9 -7.43 -26.83 5.19
CA PHE A 9 -6.95 -25.71 4.37
C PHE A 9 -6.33 -24.61 5.24
N ARG A 10 -6.94 -24.28 6.38
CA ARG A 10 -6.38 -23.32 7.32
C ARG A 10 -5.02 -23.76 7.86
N GLU A 11 -4.89 -25.02 8.28
CA GLU A 11 -3.63 -25.58 8.79
C GLU A 11 -2.51 -25.53 7.73
N GLU A 12 -2.83 -25.88 6.47
CA GLU A 12 -1.89 -25.84 5.35
C GLU A 12 -1.42 -24.41 5.05
N LEU A 13 -2.34 -23.44 5.01
CA LEU A 13 -2.01 -22.02 4.80
C LEU A 13 -1.22 -21.42 5.96
N GLU A 14 -1.56 -21.77 7.21
CA GLU A 14 -0.83 -21.29 8.38
C GLU A 14 0.59 -21.84 8.44
N LYS A 15 0.77 -23.12 8.05
CA LYS A 15 2.08 -23.74 7.91
C LYS A 15 2.91 -23.04 6.83
N GLU A 16 2.33 -22.82 5.66
CA GLU A 16 3.01 -22.11 4.56
C GLU A 16 3.43 -20.69 4.98
N LEU A 17 2.54 -19.96 5.65
CA LEU A 17 2.83 -18.61 6.13
C LEU A 17 4.00 -18.61 7.13
N LYS A 18 3.97 -19.47 8.14
CA LYS A 18 4.93 -19.43 9.25
C LYS A 18 6.25 -20.10 8.89
N ASP A 19 6.18 -21.30 8.35
CA ASP A 19 7.36 -22.17 8.17
C ASP A 19 8.09 -21.89 6.84
N ASN A 20 7.42 -21.23 5.88
CA ASN A 20 8.03 -20.83 4.62
C ASN A 20 8.11 -19.30 4.48
N ILE A 21 6.98 -18.61 4.29
CA ILE A 21 6.98 -17.19 3.88
C ILE A 21 7.66 -16.29 4.92
N LEU A 22 7.14 -16.22 6.15
CA LEU A 22 7.68 -15.34 7.19
C LEU A 22 9.11 -15.75 7.58
N SER A 23 9.36 -17.06 7.67
CA SER A 23 10.69 -17.61 7.96
C SER A 23 11.72 -17.24 6.91
N TRP A 24 11.38 -17.29 5.62
CA TRP A 24 12.25 -16.89 4.52
C TRP A 24 12.57 -15.40 4.58
N TRP A 25 11.55 -14.56 4.78
CA TRP A 25 11.75 -13.11 4.86
C TRP A 25 12.63 -12.76 6.05
N MET A 26 12.43 -13.31 7.24
CA MET A 26 13.32 -13.02 8.39
C MET A 26 14.75 -13.55 8.20
N LYS A 27 14.93 -14.64 7.44
CA LYS A 27 16.25 -15.25 7.25
C LYS A 27 17.09 -14.55 6.18
N TYR A 28 16.51 -14.28 5.01
CA TYR A 28 17.28 -13.86 3.84
C TYR A 28 17.18 -12.37 3.52
N SER A 29 16.07 -11.72 3.86
CA SER A 29 15.85 -10.32 3.48
C SER A 29 16.57 -9.25 4.31
N PRO A 30 16.89 -9.42 5.62
CA PRO A 30 17.49 -8.34 6.40
C PRO A 30 18.91 -8.00 5.97
N ASP A 31 19.15 -6.72 5.67
CA ASP A 31 20.49 -6.21 5.33
C ASP A 31 21.27 -5.84 6.59
N GLN A 32 22.01 -6.80 7.14
CA GLN A 32 22.78 -6.59 8.38
C GLN A 32 23.86 -5.51 8.26
N SER A 33 24.28 -5.14 7.05
CA SER A 33 25.34 -4.15 6.82
C SER A 33 24.84 -2.72 6.77
N LEU A 34 23.74 -2.46 6.06
CA LEU A 34 23.25 -1.10 5.78
C LEU A 34 21.87 -0.82 6.40
N GLY A 35 21.34 -1.76 7.20
CA GLY A 35 20.02 -1.62 7.81
C GLY A 35 18.87 -1.86 6.82
N GLY A 36 17.65 -1.98 7.36
CA GLY A 36 16.48 -2.31 6.57
C GLY A 36 16.61 -3.68 5.91
N PHE A 37 16.20 -3.78 4.64
CA PHE A 37 16.14 -5.05 3.91
C PHE A 37 16.83 -4.92 2.55
N HIS A 38 17.39 -6.02 2.05
CA HIS A 38 17.97 -6.10 0.72
C HIS A 38 16.91 -5.77 -0.34
N GLY A 39 17.30 -4.93 -1.31
CA GLY A 39 16.39 -4.49 -2.37
C GLY A 39 16.04 -5.58 -3.39
N HIS A 40 16.92 -6.58 -3.55
CA HIS A 40 16.73 -7.67 -4.50
C HIS A 40 17.51 -8.91 -4.05
N ILE A 41 16.80 -10.04 -4.01
CA ILE A 41 17.35 -11.39 -3.83
C ILE A 41 16.87 -12.22 -5.02
N ASP A 42 17.79 -12.92 -5.67
CA ASP A 42 17.47 -13.73 -6.84
C ASP A 42 16.85 -15.09 -6.47
N HIS A 43 16.49 -15.87 -7.50
CA HIS A 43 15.89 -17.19 -7.36
C HIS A 43 16.79 -18.25 -6.70
N LEU A 44 18.08 -17.96 -6.49
CA LEU A 44 19.05 -18.82 -5.80
C LEU A 44 19.31 -18.36 -4.35
N ASN A 45 18.49 -17.42 -3.84
CA ASN A 45 18.68 -16.77 -2.54
C ASN A 45 19.99 -15.96 -2.44
N GLN A 46 20.51 -15.45 -3.55
CA GLN A 46 21.69 -14.58 -3.55
C GLN A 46 21.27 -13.11 -3.59
N VAL A 47 21.89 -12.32 -2.73
CA VAL A 47 21.68 -10.87 -2.69
C VAL A 47 22.30 -10.24 -3.94
N VAL A 48 21.49 -9.50 -4.70
CA VAL A 48 21.97 -8.76 -5.87
C VAL A 48 22.61 -7.46 -5.40
N LYS A 49 23.94 -7.40 -5.47
CA LYS A 49 24.72 -6.23 -5.03
C LYS A 49 24.34 -4.99 -5.84
N GLY A 50 24.25 -3.85 -5.17
CA GLY A 50 23.91 -2.56 -5.80
C GLY A 50 22.41 -2.33 -6.04
N ALA A 51 21.55 -3.28 -5.70
CA ALA A 51 20.11 -3.13 -5.82
C ALA A 51 19.58 -2.04 -4.87
N GLY A 52 18.85 -1.07 -5.42
CA GLY A 52 18.20 -0.02 -4.65
C GLY A 52 17.09 -0.57 -3.77
N LYS A 53 16.74 0.16 -2.72
CA LYS A 53 15.69 -0.20 -1.76
C LYS A 53 14.44 0.61 -2.10
N GLY A 54 13.37 -0.07 -2.50
CA GLY A 54 12.08 0.55 -2.83
C GLY A 54 11.22 0.84 -1.60
N ALA A 55 10.47 1.95 -1.61
CA ALA A 55 9.57 2.32 -0.52
C ALA A 55 8.43 1.31 -0.34
N VAL A 56 7.80 0.90 -1.44
CA VAL A 56 6.72 -0.10 -1.45
C VAL A 56 7.17 -1.41 -0.80
N LEU A 57 8.37 -1.89 -1.15
CA LEU A 57 8.94 -3.10 -0.57
C LEU A 57 9.04 -2.99 0.96
N ASN A 58 9.65 -1.91 1.45
CA ASN A 58 9.84 -1.74 2.90
C ASN A 58 8.51 -1.53 3.63
N ALA A 59 7.57 -0.81 3.04
CA ALA A 59 6.23 -0.61 3.59
C ALA A 59 5.43 -1.91 3.68
N ARG A 60 5.52 -2.79 2.67
CA ARG A 60 4.91 -4.13 2.70
C ARG A 60 5.54 -5.03 3.74
N ILE A 61 6.86 -5.00 3.91
CA ILE A 61 7.54 -5.74 4.98
C ILE A 61 7.05 -5.25 6.36
N LEU A 62 6.95 -3.92 6.55
CA LEU A 62 6.41 -3.33 7.77
C LEU A 62 4.98 -3.84 8.03
N TRP A 63 4.10 -3.76 7.05
CA TRP A 63 2.71 -4.22 7.18
C TRP A 63 2.64 -5.71 7.53
N THR A 64 3.30 -6.57 6.75
CA THR A 64 3.24 -8.03 6.89
C THR A 64 3.67 -8.48 8.27
N PHE A 65 4.80 -7.98 8.77
CA PHE A 65 5.30 -8.38 10.08
C PHE A 65 4.52 -7.75 11.24
N SER A 66 3.91 -6.58 11.03
CA SER A 66 2.98 -5.99 12.01
C SER A 66 1.70 -6.82 12.13
N ALA A 67 1.09 -7.19 11.01
CA ALA A 67 -0.08 -8.06 10.96
C ALA A 67 0.22 -9.45 11.54
N ALA A 68 1.35 -10.05 11.18
CA ALA A 68 1.79 -11.34 11.72
C ALA A 68 1.99 -11.26 13.25
N TYR A 69 2.58 -10.19 13.77
CA TYR A 69 2.70 -10.01 15.22
C TYR A 69 1.32 -9.85 15.90
N ARG A 70 0.38 -9.10 15.30
CA ARG A 70 -0.99 -9.00 15.84
C ARG A 70 -1.68 -10.35 15.95
N MET A 71 -1.50 -11.20 14.95
CA MET A 71 -2.15 -12.50 14.88
C MET A 71 -1.49 -13.55 15.78
N TYR A 72 -0.16 -13.63 15.79
CA TYR A 72 0.58 -14.73 16.40
C TYR A 72 1.39 -14.36 17.63
N LYS A 73 1.61 -13.07 17.88
CA LYS A 73 2.33 -12.53 19.05
C LYS A 73 3.76 -13.07 19.23
N GLN A 74 4.40 -13.52 18.15
CA GLN A 74 5.81 -13.94 18.19
C GLN A 74 6.74 -12.72 18.20
N PRO A 75 7.64 -12.58 19.19
CA PRO A 75 8.52 -11.41 19.33
C PRO A 75 9.34 -11.09 18.08
N GLU A 76 9.81 -12.12 17.37
CA GLU A 76 10.64 -11.99 16.16
C GLU A 76 9.92 -11.24 15.04
N TYR A 77 8.59 -11.38 14.96
CA TYR A 77 7.78 -10.64 14.00
C TYR A 77 7.75 -9.14 14.35
N LEU A 78 7.61 -8.79 15.64
CA LEU A 78 7.65 -7.40 16.06
C LEU A 78 9.04 -6.78 15.85
N GLU A 79 10.12 -7.51 16.12
CA GLU A 79 11.48 -7.03 15.88
C GLU A 79 11.72 -6.76 14.38
N THR A 80 11.19 -7.63 13.52
CA THR A 80 11.27 -7.43 12.06
C THR A 80 10.46 -6.21 11.61
N ALA A 81 9.27 -6.00 12.18
CA ALA A 81 8.46 -4.81 11.92
C ALA A 81 9.14 -3.52 12.42
N ARG A 82 9.72 -3.53 13.63
CA ARG A 82 10.52 -2.42 14.19
C ARG A 82 11.67 -2.03 13.29
N ARG A 83 12.37 -3.02 12.73
CA ARG A 83 13.44 -2.80 11.77
C ARG A 83 12.95 -2.08 10.50
N ALA A 84 11.83 -2.53 9.93
CA ALA A 84 11.23 -1.87 8.77
C ALA A 84 10.80 -0.43 9.08
N PHE A 85 10.11 -0.24 10.20
CA PHE A 85 9.67 1.07 10.68
C PHE A 85 10.84 2.04 10.82
N ALA A 86 11.88 1.64 11.57
CA ALA A 86 13.07 2.46 11.80
C ALA A 86 13.74 2.88 10.49
N TYR A 87 13.81 1.99 9.50
CA TYR A 87 14.39 2.30 8.20
C TYR A 87 13.52 3.28 7.39
N ILE A 88 12.20 3.07 7.37
CA ILE A 88 11.23 3.96 6.69
C ILE A 88 11.33 5.38 7.22
N ILE A 89 11.26 5.56 8.55
CA ILE A 89 11.23 6.90 9.15
C ILE A 89 12.57 7.64 9.04
N SER A 90 13.68 6.90 8.92
CA SER A 90 15.02 7.46 8.85
C SER A 90 15.39 7.87 7.43
N TYR A 91 15.03 7.06 6.44
CA TYR A 91 15.55 7.21 5.07
C TYR A 91 14.48 7.49 4.01
N PHE A 92 13.27 6.94 4.13
CA PHE A 92 12.25 7.10 3.08
C PHE A 92 11.40 8.35 3.23
N THR A 93 11.11 8.79 4.46
CA THR A 93 10.27 9.98 4.67
C THR A 93 11.05 11.27 4.34
N ASP A 94 10.50 12.12 3.50
CA ASP A 94 11.13 13.40 3.13
C ASP A 94 10.81 14.48 4.16
N LYS A 95 11.77 14.78 5.04
CA LYS A 95 11.58 15.76 6.12
C LYS A 95 11.41 17.20 5.63
N LYS A 96 11.74 17.50 4.36
CA LYS A 96 11.65 18.85 3.80
C LYS A 96 10.31 19.14 3.15
N TYR A 97 9.81 18.21 2.34
CA TYR A 97 8.58 18.41 1.55
C TYR A 97 7.39 17.56 2.01
N GLY A 98 7.57 16.60 2.93
CA GLY A 98 6.53 15.61 3.25
C GLY A 98 6.50 14.46 2.24
N GLY A 99 5.67 13.45 2.46
CA GLY A 99 5.62 12.23 1.64
C GLY A 99 6.83 11.31 1.80
N VAL A 100 6.91 10.31 0.92
CA VAL A 100 8.03 9.35 0.87
C VAL A 100 8.76 9.40 -0.47
N TYR A 101 10.06 9.12 -0.47
CA TYR A 101 10.81 8.88 -1.71
C TYR A 101 10.38 7.56 -2.35
N TRP A 102 10.55 7.44 -3.67
CA TRP A 102 10.23 6.22 -4.39
C TRP A 102 11.26 5.11 -4.13
N GLU A 103 12.54 5.46 -4.25
CA GLU A 103 13.65 4.51 -4.19
C GLU A 103 14.90 5.13 -3.58
N LEU A 104 15.63 4.33 -2.82
CA LEU A 104 16.92 4.66 -2.25
C LEU A 104 18.02 3.82 -2.88
N GLU A 105 19.24 4.34 -2.86
CA GLU A 105 20.44 3.54 -3.03
C GLU A 105 20.59 2.52 -1.89
N PRO A 106 21.43 1.47 -2.05
CA PRO A 106 21.68 0.49 -1.00
C PRO A 106 22.09 1.10 0.35
N ASP A 107 22.86 2.21 0.31
CA ASP A 107 23.37 2.95 1.47
C ASP A 107 22.35 3.89 2.13
N GLY A 108 21.13 3.97 1.56
CA GLY A 108 20.06 4.82 2.06
C GLY A 108 20.04 6.24 1.50
N SER A 109 20.98 6.62 0.63
CA SER A 109 20.89 7.88 -0.12
C SER A 109 19.75 7.84 -1.14
N VAL A 110 19.22 9.00 -1.53
CA VAL A 110 18.01 9.06 -2.38
C VAL A 110 18.39 8.80 -3.84
N ARG A 111 17.91 7.68 -4.40
CA ARG A 111 18.04 7.35 -5.82
C ARG A 111 16.96 8.00 -6.66
N SER A 112 15.70 7.91 -6.21
CA SER A 112 14.55 8.50 -6.88
C SER A 112 13.67 9.23 -5.88
N SER A 113 13.64 10.57 -6.00
CA SER A 113 12.90 11.43 -5.10
C SER A 113 11.46 11.72 -5.53
N ARG A 114 10.98 11.11 -6.62
CA ARG A 114 9.60 11.28 -7.07
C ARG A 114 8.64 10.77 -6.00
N LYS A 115 7.49 11.43 -5.89
CA LYS A 115 6.40 11.06 -4.98
C LYS A 115 5.43 10.18 -5.74
N GLN A 116 5.69 8.87 -5.73
CA GLN A 116 4.69 7.93 -6.23
C GLN A 116 3.60 7.82 -5.17
N ILE A 117 2.35 8.14 -5.54
CA ILE A 117 1.24 8.15 -4.59
C ILE A 117 0.98 6.74 -4.06
N TYR A 118 1.13 5.74 -4.92
CA TYR A 118 1.17 4.33 -4.57
C TYR A 118 2.13 4.00 -3.41
N ALA A 119 3.37 4.52 -3.43
CA ALA A 119 4.33 4.26 -2.36
C ALA A 119 3.93 4.94 -1.04
N THR A 120 3.33 6.12 -1.13
CA THR A 120 2.83 6.85 0.04
C THR A 120 1.65 6.11 0.66
N ALA A 121 0.71 5.61 -0.14
CA ALA A 121 -0.42 4.80 0.30
C ALA A 121 0.04 3.54 1.03
N PHE A 122 0.96 2.75 0.45
CA PHE A 122 1.53 1.59 1.14
C PHE A 122 2.23 1.96 2.47
N THR A 123 2.90 3.11 2.52
CA THR A 123 3.53 3.57 3.76
C THR A 123 2.49 3.90 4.83
N ILE A 124 1.38 4.57 4.49
CA ILE A 124 0.25 4.79 5.40
C ILE A 124 -0.28 3.44 5.90
N TYR A 125 -0.49 2.48 5.00
CA TYR A 125 -1.02 1.17 5.32
C TYR A 125 -0.14 0.41 6.32
N GLY A 126 1.17 0.35 6.08
CA GLY A 126 2.12 -0.29 6.97
C GLY A 126 2.27 0.42 8.32
N LEU A 127 2.26 1.76 8.34
CA LEU A 127 2.34 2.53 9.60
C LEU A 127 1.10 2.37 10.47
N ALA A 128 -0.10 2.35 9.87
CA ALA A 128 -1.35 2.11 10.59
C ALA A 128 -1.36 0.70 11.20
N GLU A 129 -0.93 -0.31 10.45
CA GLU A 129 -0.82 -1.69 10.93
C GLU A 129 0.18 -1.84 12.06
N TYR A 130 1.35 -1.20 11.93
CA TYR A 130 2.39 -1.19 12.96
C TYR A 130 1.92 -0.51 14.25
N HIS A 131 1.18 0.60 14.15
CA HIS A 131 0.56 1.23 15.31
C HIS A 131 -0.45 0.27 15.98
N MET A 132 -1.32 -0.41 15.22
CA MET A 132 -2.21 -1.43 15.79
C MET A 132 -1.46 -2.59 16.45
N ALA A 133 -0.28 -2.92 15.93
CA ALA A 133 0.52 -4.04 16.42
C ALA A 133 1.18 -3.78 17.77
N CYS A 134 1.70 -2.56 17.99
CA CYS A 134 2.52 -2.26 19.16
C CYS A 134 2.20 -0.94 19.90
N GLY A 135 1.23 -0.15 19.43
CA GLY A 135 0.82 1.09 20.07
C GLY A 135 1.79 2.26 19.88
N ASP A 136 2.66 2.23 18.87
CA ASP A 136 3.62 3.32 18.61
C ASP A 136 2.92 4.55 18.02
N ASP A 137 2.76 5.60 18.84
CA ASP A 137 2.11 6.86 18.45
C ASP A 137 2.89 7.65 17.38
N GLN A 138 4.20 7.45 17.27
CA GLN A 138 4.99 8.08 16.22
C GLN A 138 4.58 7.55 14.85
N ALA A 139 4.32 6.25 14.73
CA ALA A 139 3.84 5.66 13.48
C ALA A 139 2.49 6.25 13.06
N LEU A 140 1.55 6.35 13.99
CA LEU A 140 0.24 6.97 13.72
C LEU A 140 0.37 8.44 13.35
N LYS A 141 1.24 9.21 14.03
CA LYS A 141 1.51 10.61 13.71
C LYS A 141 2.02 10.78 12.27
N ILE A 142 2.93 9.91 11.82
CA ILE A 142 3.48 9.95 10.47
C ILE A 142 2.41 9.54 9.45
N ALA A 143 1.64 8.49 9.70
CA ALA A 143 0.55 8.06 8.80
C ALA A 143 -0.49 9.18 8.58
N LYS A 144 -0.86 9.90 9.65
CA LYS A 144 -1.73 11.09 9.58
C LYS A 144 -1.12 12.21 8.74
N GLY A 145 0.19 12.41 8.82
CA GLY A 145 0.90 13.39 7.99
C GLY A 145 0.85 13.01 6.52
N LEU A 146 1.16 11.76 6.18
CA LEU A 146 1.12 11.26 4.82
C LEU A 146 -0.29 11.30 4.21
N PHE A 147 -1.33 10.98 4.99
CA PHE A 147 -2.72 11.19 4.57
C PHE A 147 -2.97 12.64 4.15
N ARG A 148 -2.57 13.60 5.00
CA ARG A 148 -2.74 15.04 4.68
C ARG A 148 -1.94 15.46 3.46
N ASP A 149 -0.73 14.92 3.27
CA ASP A 149 0.07 15.18 2.08
C ASP A 149 -0.64 14.70 0.80
N LEU A 150 -1.27 13.51 0.83
CA LEU A 150 -2.05 13.00 -0.30
C LEU A 150 -3.27 13.87 -0.60
N GLU A 151 -4.07 14.20 0.43
CA GLU A 151 -5.25 15.04 0.24
C GLU A 151 -4.90 16.47 -0.25
N ALA A 152 -3.76 17.01 0.18
CA ALA A 152 -3.35 18.37 -0.17
C ALA A 152 -2.72 18.48 -1.57
N HIS A 153 -2.06 17.42 -2.04
CA HIS A 153 -1.21 17.49 -3.23
C HIS A 153 -1.62 16.54 -4.36
N ALA A 154 -2.13 15.36 -4.02
CA ALA A 154 -2.44 14.33 -5.01
C ALA A 154 -3.92 14.30 -5.41
N PHE A 155 -4.81 14.75 -4.53
CA PHE A 155 -6.25 14.77 -4.79
C PHE A 155 -6.64 15.88 -5.78
N ASP A 156 -7.40 15.50 -6.80
CA ASP A 156 -7.93 16.40 -7.82
C ASP A 156 -9.28 16.98 -7.37
N LEU A 157 -9.28 18.26 -6.99
CA LEU A 157 -10.47 18.97 -6.53
C LEU A 157 -11.48 19.29 -7.64
N GLU A 158 -11.06 19.26 -8.91
CA GLU A 158 -11.92 19.59 -10.05
C GLU A 158 -12.65 18.35 -10.58
N PHE A 159 -11.91 17.28 -10.86
CA PHE A 159 -12.46 16.06 -11.48
C PHE A 159 -12.55 14.86 -10.55
N ASN A 160 -12.15 14.98 -9.28
CA ASN A 160 -12.07 13.88 -8.32
C ASN A 160 -10.99 12.84 -8.68
N GLY A 161 -10.64 11.99 -7.71
CA GLY A 161 -9.56 11.01 -7.81
C GLY A 161 -8.19 11.60 -7.50
N TYR A 162 -7.15 10.80 -7.73
CA TYR A 162 -5.78 11.11 -7.36
C TYR A 162 -4.87 10.94 -8.56
N THR A 163 -3.87 11.82 -8.67
CA THR A 163 -2.77 11.65 -9.63
C THR A 163 -1.85 10.51 -9.19
N ASP A 164 -1.21 9.82 -10.13
CA ASP A 164 -0.35 8.69 -9.82
C ASP A 164 1.03 9.08 -9.25
N ALA A 165 1.59 10.20 -9.70
CA ALA A 165 2.91 10.64 -9.25
C ALA A 165 3.15 12.15 -9.36
N LEU A 166 3.99 12.66 -8.46
CA LEU A 166 4.43 14.06 -8.45
C LEU A 166 5.95 14.15 -8.26
N SER A 167 6.53 15.30 -8.58
CA SER A 167 7.92 15.62 -8.28
C SER A 167 8.15 15.64 -6.76
N ARG A 168 9.41 15.71 -6.33
CA ARG A 168 9.76 15.78 -4.90
C ARG A 168 9.05 16.92 -4.17
N ASP A 169 8.87 18.06 -4.85
CA ASP A 169 8.23 19.28 -4.35
C ASP A 169 6.75 19.41 -4.79
N TRP A 170 6.10 18.27 -5.06
CA TRP A 170 4.66 18.17 -5.34
C TRP A 170 4.18 18.87 -6.62
N LYS A 171 5.02 18.91 -7.65
CA LYS A 171 4.64 19.42 -8.99
C LYS A 171 4.29 18.28 -9.92
N ALA A 172 3.44 18.56 -10.92
CA ALA A 172 3.09 17.63 -11.97
C ALA A 172 4.35 17.08 -12.68
N LEU A 173 4.30 15.80 -13.05
CA LEU A 173 5.31 15.14 -13.87
C LEU A 173 4.70 14.77 -15.23
N GLU A 174 5.52 14.76 -16.26
CA GLU A 174 5.10 14.28 -17.59
C GLU A 174 4.93 12.75 -17.61
N ASP A 175 5.75 12.01 -16.84
CA ASP A 175 5.66 10.57 -16.69
C ASP A 175 5.26 10.22 -15.25
N VAL A 176 4.07 9.61 -15.11
CA VAL A 176 3.47 9.22 -13.84
C VAL A 176 3.43 7.70 -13.64
N ARG A 177 3.94 6.92 -14.60
CA ARG A 177 3.87 5.46 -14.57
C ARG A 177 4.57 4.83 -13.38
N LEU A 178 4.01 3.72 -12.90
CA LEU A 178 4.60 2.84 -11.90
C LEU A 178 5.71 1.97 -12.50
N SER A 179 5.52 1.50 -13.73
CA SER A 179 6.46 0.68 -14.47
C SER A 179 6.36 0.92 -15.99
N GLU A 180 7.33 0.43 -16.75
CA GLU A 180 7.30 0.50 -18.23
C GLU A 180 6.12 -0.23 -18.86
N LYS A 181 5.44 -1.12 -18.12
CA LYS A 181 4.26 -1.86 -18.58
C LYS A 181 2.96 -1.08 -18.46
N ASP A 182 2.98 0.03 -17.72
CA ASP A 182 1.79 0.81 -17.42
C ASP A 182 1.55 1.90 -18.47
N GLN A 183 0.28 2.27 -18.67
CA GLN A 183 -0.06 3.43 -19.49
C GLN A 183 0.26 4.71 -18.71
N ASN A 184 0.78 5.72 -19.40
CA ASN A 184 1.11 7.01 -18.79
C ASN A 184 -0.15 7.87 -18.61
N GLU A 185 -1.03 7.40 -17.75
CA GLU A 185 -2.30 8.03 -17.45
C GLU A 185 -2.33 8.43 -15.97
N SER A 186 -2.98 9.55 -15.67
CA SER A 186 -2.92 10.17 -14.35
C SER A 186 -3.81 9.51 -13.31
N LYS A 187 -4.90 8.86 -13.72
CA LYS A 187 -5.85 8.21 -12.82
C LYS A 187 -5.87 6.71 -13.07
N THR A 188 -5.13 5.95 -12.26
CA THR A 188 -5.09 4.49 -12.38
C THR A 188 -5.87 3.79 -11.29
N MET A 189 -6.55 2.71 -11.64
CA MET A 189 -7.29 1.87 -10.69
C MET A 189 -6.35 1.35 -9.59
N ASN A 190 -5.15 0.93 -9.97
CA ASN A 190 -4.17 0.36 -9.03
C ASN A 190 -3.77 1.37 -7.93
N THR A 191 -3.43 2.61 -8.31
CA THR A 191 -3.11 3.65 -7.32
C THR A 191 -4.31 3.93 -6.42
N HIS A 192 -5.51 4.08 -6.98
CA HIS A 192 -6.72 4.34 -6.19
C HIS A 192 -7.07 3.19 -5.24
N LEU A 193 -6.85 1.94 -5.66
CA LEU A 193 -7.18 0.76 -4.86
C LEU A 193 -6.35 0.72 -3.58
N HIS A 194 -5.05 1.03 -3.69
CA HIS A 194 -4.18 1.03 -2.52
C HIS A 194 -4.31 2.31 -1.67
N ILE A 195 -4.81 3.43 -2.20
CA ILE A 195 -5.27 4.53 -1.34
C ILE A 195 -6.49 4.09 -0.53
N LEU A 196 -7.46 3.40 -1.15
CA LEU A 196 -8.63 2.85 -0.47
C LEU A 196 -8.23 1.85 0.62
N GLU A 197 -7.32 0.92 0.33
CA GLU A 197 -6.77 -0.03 1.30
C GLU A 197 -6.08 0.69 2.48
N ALA A 198 -5.21 1.67 2.18
CA ALA A 198 -4.48 2.42 3.19
C ALA A 198 -5.40 3.27 4.08
N TYR A 199 -6.39 3.94 3.49
CA TYR A 199 -7.34 4.79 4.19
C TYR A 199 -8.29 3.96 5.05
N GLY A 200 -8.74 2.81 4.55
CA GLY A 200 -9.48 1.83 5.34
C GLY A 200 -8.68 1.44 6.58
N ASN A 201 -7.43 1.00 6.44
CA ASN A 201 -6.64 0.57 7.59
C ASN A 201 -6.32 1.71 8.57
N LEU A 202 -6.04 2.92 8.06
CA LEU A 202 -5.83 4.09 8.90
C LEU A 202 -7.11 4.46 9.69
N TYR A 203 -8.28 4.34 9.07
CA TYR A 203 -9.56 4.64 9.72
C TYR A 203 -9.91 3.65 10.84
N ARG A 204 -9.31 2.44 10.85
CA ARG A 204 -9.46 1.51 11.98
C ARG A 204 -8.90 2.08 13.28
N VAL A 205 -7.86 2.92 13.21
CA VAL A 205 -7.17 3.50 14.39
C VAL A 205 -7.34 5.00 14.56
N TRP A 206 -7.87 5.69 13.55
CA TRP A 206 -8.07 7.13 13.58
C TRP A 206 -9.41 7.51 12.94
N LYS A 207 -10.42 7.69 13.80
CA LYS A 207 -11.79 8.09 13.42
C LYS A 207 -11.87 9.60 13.16
N ASP A 208 -11.25 10.03 12.07
CA ASP A 208 -11.22 11.43 11.64
C ASP A 208 -12.23 11.69 10.53
N HIS A 209 -12.90 12.84 10.61
CA HIS A 209 -13.97 13.18 9.68
C HIS A 209 -13.48 13.43 8.25
N ALA A 210 -12.27 13.99 8.05
CA ALA A 210 -11.72 14.18 6.72
C ALA A 210 -11.36 12.83 6.08
N LEU A 211 -10.77 11.92 6.86
CA LEU A 211 -10.46 10.56 6.42
C LEU A 211 -11.74 9.76 6.10
N GLU A 212 -12.77 9.86 6.94
CA GLU A 212 -14.08 9.24 6.72
C GLU A 212 -14.68 9.68 5.37
N LYS A 213 -14.66 10.99 5.11
CA LYS A 213 -15.13 11.57 3.84
C LYS A 213 -14.31 11.09 2.65
N ALA A 214 -12.98 11.08 2.77
CA ALA A 214 -12.09 10.65 1.69
C ALA A 214 -12.28 9.16 1.36
N LEU A 215 -12.41 8.30 2.38
CA LEU A 215 -12.67 6.87 2.21
C LEU A 215 -14.04 6.62 1.57
N GLY A 216 -15.09 7.30 2.04
CA GLY A 216 -16.42 7.22 1.44
C GLY A 216 -16.45 7.69 -0.02
N ASN A 217 -15.71 8.75 -0.35
CA ASN A 217 -15.53 9.22 -1.72
C ASN A 217 -14.83 8.17 -2.60
N LEU A 218 -13.75 7.56 -2.11
CA LEU A 218 -13.03 6.51 -2.84
C LEU A 218 -13.92 5.31 -3.15
N ILE A 219 -14.70 4.83 -2.18
CA ILE A 219 -15.63 3.70 -2.40
C ILE A 219 -16.63 4.05 -3.51
N ARG A 220 -17.25 5.23 -3.46
CA ARG A 220 -18.18 5.68 -4.51
C ARG A 220 -17.49 5.81 -5.87
N LEU A 221 -16.28 6.37 -5.90
CA LEU A 221 -15.50 6.50 -7.11
C LEU A 221 -15.21 5.13 -7.76
N PHE A 222 -14.92 4.11 -6.96
CA PHE A 222 -14.78 2.73 -7.45
C PHE A 222 -16.06 2.21 -8.09
N LEU A 223 -17.19 2.36 -7.41
CA LEU A 223 -18.50 1.92 -7.91
C LEU A 223 -18.93 2.65 -9.19
N GLU A 224 -18.55 3.92 -9.35
CA GLU A 224 -18.97 4.79 -10.45
C GLU A 224 -18.04 4.79 -11.67
N ARG A 225 -16.72 4.58 -11.47
CA ARG A 225 -15.70 4.73 -12.52
C ARG A 225 -14.94 3.46 -12.81
N PHE A 226 -14.47 2.77 -11.76
CA PHE A 226 -13.59 1.62 -11.93
C PHE A 226 -14.37 0.33 -12.20
N VAL A 227 -15.51 0.11 -11.54
CA VAL A 227 -16.34 -1.10 -11.73
C VAL A 227 -17.22 -0.98 -12.98
N ASP A 228 -16.94 -1.78 -13.99
CA ASP A 228 -17.85 -1.98 -15.13
C ASP A 228 -18.85 -3.11 -14.79
N ARG A 229 -20.07 -2.72 -14.40
CA ARG A 229 -21.14 -3.67 -14.01
C ARG A 229 -21.70 -4.47 -15.19
N GLU A 230 -21.57 -3.99 -16.42
CA GLU A 230 -22.02 -4.74 -17.59
C GLU A 230 -21.06 -5.89 -17.90
N ARG A 231 -19.76 -5.63 -17.77
CA ARG A 231 -18.72 -6.64 -18.02
C ARG A 231 -18.37 -7.46 -16.79
N ASN A 232 -18.70 -6.98 -15.59
CA ASN A 232 -18.22 -7.51 -14.30
C ASN A 232 -16.69 -7.51 -14.21
N MET A 233 -16.07 -6.39 -14.59
CA MET A 233 -14.61 -6.22 -14.65
C MET A 233 -14.20 -4.81 -14.20
N LEU A 234 -12.93 -4.62 -13.89
CA LEU A 234 -12.37 -3.29 -13.64
C LEU A 234 -11.84 -2.61 -14.90
N ASN A 235 -12.16 -1.34 -15.03
CA ASN A 235 -11.49 -0.41 -15.92
C ASN A 235 -10.18 0.08 -15.27
N LEU A 236 -9.05 0.05 -15.98
CA LEU A 236 -7.74 0.18 -15.32
C LEU A 236 -7.10 1.57 -15.42
N PHE A 237 -7.17 2.23 -16.57
CA PHE A 237 -6.46 3.49 -16.83
C PHE A 237 -7.38 4.55 -17.41
N PHE A 238 -7.37 5.75 -16.82
CA PHE A 238 -8.17 6.90 -17.22
C PHE A 238 -7.31 8.16 -17.33
N ASP A 239 -7.64 9.04 -18.27
CA ASP A 239 -7.09 10.39 -18.29
C ASP A 239 -7.66 11.27 -17.17
N ASP A 240 -7.17 12.51 -17.08
CA ASP A 240 -7.62 13.50 -16.09
C ASP A 240 -9.14 13.73 -16.08
N ASN A 241 -9.82 13.49 -17.21
CA ASN A 241 -11.25 13.70 -17.38
C ASN A 241 -12.08 12.42 -17.25
N TRP A 242 -11.51 11.34 -16.71
CA TRP A 242 -12.16 10.04 -16.57
C TRP A 242 -12.55 9.37 -17.90
N ASN A 243 -11.86 9.67 -19.00
CA ASN A 243 -12.03 8.89 -20.23
C ASN A 243 -11.18 7.62 -20.14
N LEU A 244 -11.82 6.46 -20.32
CA LEU A 244 -11.13 5.17 -20.34
C LEU A 244 -10.10 5.10 -21.48
N LYS A 245 -8.84 4.78 -21.14
CA LYS A 245 -7.72 4.68 -22.09
C LYS A 245 -7.22 3.26 -22.32
N SER A 246 -7.65 2.32 -21.49
CA SER A 246 -7.23 0.93 -21.57
C SER A 246 -8.37 -0.02 -21.94
N THR A 247 -8.04 -1.03 -22.73
CA THR A 247 -8.84 -2.26 -22.92
C THR A 247 -8.26 -3.46 -22.16
N LEU A 248 -7.25 -3.20 -21.32
CA LEU A 248 -6.56 -4.21 -20.53
C LEU A 248 -7.48 -4.78 -19.46
N ILE A 249 -7.33 -6.08 -19.23
CA ILE A 249 -8.05 -6.84 -18.22
C ILE A 249 -7.02 -7.35 -17.21
N SER A 250 -7.33 -7.20 -15.92
CA SER A 250 -6.47 -7.71 -14.84
C SER A 250 -7.28 -8.50 -13.83
N TYR A 251 -7.44 -9.80 -14.09
CA TYR A 251 -8.20 -10.71 -13.21
C TYR A 251 -7.70 -10.70 -11.76
N GLY A 252 -6.40 -10.48 -11.55
CA GLY A 252 -5.81 -10.35 -10.22
C GLY A 252 -6.35 -9.14 -9.47
N HIS A 253 -6.41 -7.98 -10.12
CA HIS A 253 -6.99 -6.79 -9.49
C HIS A 253 -8.52 -6.88 -9.40
N ASP A 254 -9.20 -7.53 -10.37
CA ASP A 254 -10.65 -7.75 -10.29
C ASP A 254 -11.01 -8.50 -9.00
N ILE A 255 -10.31 -9.60 -8.72
CA ILE A 255 -10.58 -10.39 -7.51
C ILE A 255 -10.08 -9.69 -6.24
N GLU A 256 -8.97 -8.96 -6.30
CA GLU A 256 -8.43 -8.18 -5.16
C GLU A 256 -9.38 -7.04 -4.74
N CYS A 257 -9.85 -6.26 -5.72
CA CYS A 257 -10.80 -5.17 -5.48
C CYS A 257 -12.11 -5.68 -4.90
N SER A 258 -12.57 -6.88 -5.29
CA SER A 258 -13.87 -7.38 -4.83
C SER A 258 -13.96 -7.50 -3.31
N TRP A 259 -12.89 -7.95 -2.63
CA TRP A 259 -12.89 -8.04 -1.17
C TRP A 259 -12.43 -6.75 -0.49
N LEU A 260 -11.48 -6.00 -1.08
CA LEU A 260 -11.00 -4.73 -0.51
C LEU A 260 -12.09 -3.64 -0.50
N LEU A 261 -12.87 -3.53 -1.58
CA LEU A 261 -13.94 -2.55 -1.69
C LEU A 261 -15.03 -2.80 -0.63
N HIS A 262 -15.43 -4.07 -0.47
CA HIS A 262 -16.38 -4.48 0.56
C HIS A 262 -15.80 -4.27 1.97
N GLU A 263 -14.55 -4.66 2.22
CA GLU A 263 -13.91 -4.44 3.53
C GLU A 263 -13.84 -2.94 3.88
N ALA A 264 -13.53 -2.07 2.91
CA ALA A 264 -13.52 -0.63 3.13
C ALA A 264 -14.90 -0.09 3.54
N ALA A 265 -15.98 -0.58 2.91
CA ALA A 265 -17.35 -0.22 3.28
C ALA A 265 -17.73 -0.73 4.68
N GLU A 266 -17.30 -1.94 5.05
CA GLU A 266 -17.48 -2.49 6.41
C GLU A 266 -16.71 -1.68 7.47
N ILE A 267 -15.47 -1.30 7.18
CA ILE A 267 -14.64 -0.46 8.05
C ILE A 267 -15.27 0.91 8.28
N LEU A 268 -15.85 1.49 7.22
CA LEU A 268 -16.54 2.76 7.27
C LEU A 268 -17.85 2.65 8.07
N GLY A 269 -18.45 1.46 8.13
CA GLY A 269 -19.70 1.19 8.84
C GLY A 269 -20.95 1.68 8.11
N ASN A 270 -20.85 1.94 6.80
CA ASN A 270 -21.95 2.46 6.00
C ASN A 270 -22.73 1.31 5.34
N GLN A 271 -23.92 1.01 5.88
CA GLN A 271 -24.76 -0.11 5.42
C GLN A 271 -25.26 0.05 3.97
N GLU A 272 -25.44 1.27 3.48
CA GLU A 272 -25.81 1.53 2.09
C GLU A 272 -24.67 1.10 1.17
N LEU A 273 -23.45 1.60 1.43
CA LEU A 273 -22.27 1.25 0.62
C LEU A 273 -21.93 -0.23 0.69
N ILE A 274 -22.11 -0.89 1.84
CA ILE A 274 -21.93 -2.36 1.97
C ILE A 274 -22.89 -3.11 1.04
N GLY A 275 -24.14 -2.65 0.88
CA GLY A 275 -25.10 -3.28 -0.02
C GLY A 275 -24.83 -3.02 -1.52
N GLU A 276 -24.02 -2.02 -1.84
CA GLU A 276 -23.64 -1.68 -3.22
C GLU A 276 -22.34 -2.36 -3.70
N CYS A 277 -21.48 -2.78 -2.77
CA CYS A 277 -20.21 -3.46 -3.04
C CYS A 277 -20.42 -4.98 -3.21
#